data_AF-A0AAD5XQB3-F1
#
_entry.id   AF-A0AAD5XQB3-F1
#
_cell.length_a   1.000
_cell.length_b   1.000
_cell.length_c   1.000
_cell.angle_alpha   90.00
_cell.angle_beta   90.00
_cell.angle_gamma   90.00
#
_symmetry.space_group_name_H-M   'P 1'
#
loop_
_entity.id
_entity.type
_entity.pdbx_description
1 polymer ?
#
loop_
_entity_poly.entity_id
_entity_poly.type
_entity_poly.pdbx_seq_one_letter_code
_entity_poly.pdbx_strand_id
1 'polypeptide(L)'
;MAAAMASFPTTSLSAPSRVALNVTQSTLAPHDYVTACRVRTRAIATLKALYADVDVIATPATAIPPPKVFAGANQWSDYTTSAKSMRYIVMANLCGVPAVTVPAGYTPVE
;
A
#
# COMPACT_ATOMS: atom_id res chain seq x y z
N MET A 1 9.91 12.11 -11.69
CA MET A 1 8.63 11.41 -11.91
C MET A 1 7.53 12.37 -12.35
N ALA A 2 7.25 13.47 -11.62
CA ALA A 2 6.25 14.47 -12.03
C ALA A 2 6.50 15.07 -13.44
N ALA A 3 7.75 15.46 -13.75
CA ALA A 3 8.11 16.00 -15.07
C ALA A 3 7.95 14.98 -16.23
N ALA A 4 8.14 13.68 -15.96
CA ALA A 4 7.99 12.62 -16.96
C ALA A 4 6.52 12.26 -17.23
N MET A 5 5.60 12.62 -16.34
CA MET A 5 4.17 12.37 -16.46
C MET A 5 3.41 13.54 -17.09
N ALA A 6 4.05 14.71 -17.24
CA ALA A 6 3.41 15.92 -17.77
C ALA A 6 2.95 15.78 -19.24
N SER A 7 3.59 14.92 -20.01
CA SER A 7 3.25 14.64 -21.42
C SER A 7 2.33 13.43 -21.61
N PHE A 8 1.98 12.70 -20.54
CA PHE A 8 1.18 11.49 -20.66
C PHE A 8 -0.31 11.82 -20.75
N PRO A 9 -1.06 11.28 -21.73
CA PRO A 9 -2.49 11.55 -21.86
C PRO A 9 -3.28 10.87 -20.73
N THR A 10 -3.50 11.59 -19.63
CA THR A 10 -4.17 11.08 -18.42
C THR A 10 -5.62 10.64 -18.67
N THR A 11 -6.24 11.09 -19.77
CA THR A 11 -7.58 10.66 -20.23
C THR A 11 -7.64 9.20 -20.69
N SER A 12 -6.50 8.59 -21.01
CA SER A 12 -6.40 7.16 -21.35
C SER A 12 -6.40 6.23 -20.12
N LEU A 13 -6.27 6.79 -18.91
CA LEU A 13 -6.19 6.03 -17.67
C LEU A 13 -7.57 5.85 -17.02
N SER A 14 -7.73 4.74 -16.30
CA SER A 14 -8.93 4.49 -15.49
C SER A 14 -9.13 5.59 -14.42
N ALA A 15 -10.38 5.81 -14.00
CA ALA A 15 -10.73 6.79 -12.97
C ALA A 15 -9.87 6.64 -11.68
N PRO A 16 -9.70 5.45 -11.06
CA PRO A 16 -8.89 5.31 -9.86
C PRO A 16 -7.41 5.63 -10.08
N SER A 17 -6.84 5.27 -11.24
CA SER A 17 -5.45 5.62 -11.57
C SER A 17 -5.25 7.13 -11.69
N ARG A 18 -6.22 7.83 -12.30
CA ARG A 18 -6.19 9.29 -12.42
C ARG A 18 -6.29 9.98 -11.07
N VAL A 19 -7.15 9.50 -10.18
CA VAL A 19 -7.27 10.03 -8.81
C VAL A 19 -5.95 9.85 -8.06
N ALA A 20 -5.34 8.67 -8.11
CA ALA A 20 -4.06 8.39 -7.45
C ALA A 20 -2.95 9.34 -7.90
N LEU A 21 -2.81 9.52 -9.22
CA LEU A 21 -1.79 10.40 -9.79
C LEU A 21 -2.08 11.86 -9.44
N ASN A 22 -3.33 12.31 -9.56
CA ASN A 22 -3.69 13.70 -9.28
C ASN A 22 -3.48 14.07 -7.81
N VAL A 23 -3.85 13.19 -6.87
CA VAL A 23 -3.57 13.39 -5.44
C VAL A 23 -2.06 13.50 -5.23
N THR A 24 -1.28 12.53 -5.73
CA THR A 24 0.18 12.53 -5.59
C THR A 24 0.83 13.80 -6.15
N GLN A 25 0.39 14.24 -7.34
CA GLN A 25 0.94 15.43 -8.01
C GLN A 25 0.56 16.74 -7.33
N SER A 26 -0.66 16.83 -6.77
CA SER A 26 -1.16 18.06 -6.16
C SER A 26 -0.76 18.23 -4.69
N THR A 27 -0.47 17.14 -3.98
CA THR A 27 -0.22 17.19 -2.53
C THR A 27 1.23 16.92 -2.12
N LEU A 28 2.03 16.20 -2.91
CA LEU A 28 3.40 15.84 -2.53
C LEU A 28 4.44 16.78 -3.13
N ALA A 29 5.33 17.26 -2.29
CA ALA A 29 6.51 18.01 -2.66
C ALA A 29 7.76 17.12 -2.67
N PRO A 30 8.85 17.53 -3.37
CA PRO A 30 10.09 16.74 -3.41
C PRO A 30 10.68 16.41 -2.03
N HIS A 31 10.50 17.28 -1.03
CA HIS A 31 11.00 17.05 0.33
C HIS A 31 10.21 16.00 1.09
N ASP A 32 8.96 15.72 0.73
CA ASP A 32 8.18 14.63 1.31
C ASP A 32 8.80 13.28 0.98
N TYR A 33 9.34 13.13 -0.24
CA TYR A 33 10.05 11.92 -0.63
C TYR A 33 11.32 11.70 0.19
N VAL A 34 12.10 12.76 0.44
CA VAL A 34 13.29 12.68 1.30
C VAL A 34 12.90 12.31 2.72
N THR A 35 11.82 12.91 3.24
CA THR A 35 11.28 12.60 4.57
C THR A 35 10.81 11.15 4.65
N ALA A 36 10.09 10.66 3.63
CA ALA A 36 9.66 9.26 3.53
C ALA A 36 10.85 8.30 3.51
N CYS A 37 11.94 8.63 2.81
CA CYS A 37 13.18 7.84 2.84
C CYS A 37 13.79 7.78 4.24
N ARG A 38 13.74 8.87 5.02
CA ARG A 38 14.22 8.88 6.42
C ARG A 38 13.34 8.01 7.32
N VAL A 39 12.02 8.06 7.15
CA VAL A 39 11.08 7.18 7.85
C VAL A 39 11.36 5.71 7.51
N ARG A 40 11.63 5.39 6.23
CA ARG A 40 12.02 4.05 5.79
C ARG A 40 13.28 3.56 6.52
N THR A 41 14.32 4.39 6.63
CA THR A 41 15.54 4.03 7.37
C THR A 41 15.24 3.71 8.84
N ARG A 42 14.37 4.50 9.50
CA ARG A 42 13.95 4.24 10.89
C ARG A 42 13.15 2.95 11.02
N ALA A 43 12.25 2.66 10.08
CA ALA A 43 11.47 1.43 10.06
C ALA A 43 12.37 0.20 9.93
N ILE A 44 13.38 0.24 9.04
CA ILE A 44 14.38 -0.83 8.88
C ILE A 44 15.16 -1.05 10.19
N ALA A 45 15.62 0.03 10.84
CA ALA A 45 16.33 -0.09 12.12
C ALA A 45 15.46 -0.74 13.21
N THR A 46 14.17 -0.39 13.26
CA THR A 46 13.20 -0.98 14.19
C THR A 46 13.01 -2.47 13.93
N LEU A 47 12.84 -2.86 12.66
CA LEU A 47 12.73 -4.28 12.29
C LEU A 47 14.00 -5.06 12.62
N LYS A 48 15.20 -4.50 12.38
CA LYS A 48 16.45 -5.16 12.75
C LYS A 48 16.55 -5.43 14.25
N ALA A 49 16.11 -4.48 15.08
CA ALA A 49 16.06 -4.69 16.53
C ALA A 49 15.06 -5.78 16.92
N LEU A 50 13.86 -5.80 16.31
CA LEU A 50 12.87 -6.85 16.55
C LEU A 50 13.37 -8.24 16.16
N TYR A 51 14.02 -8.38 14.99
CA TYR A 51 14.60 -9.65 14.54
C TYR A 51 15.83 -10.10 15.34
N ALA A 52 16.32 -9.30 16.29
CA ALA A 52 17.29 -9.78 17.27
C ALA A 52 16.63 -10.68 18.34
N ASP A 53 15.33 -10.49 18.57
CA ASP A 53 14.57 -11.19 19.60
C ASP A 53 13.63 -12.27 19.02
N VAL A 54 13.24 -12.16 17.75
CA VAL A 54 12.30 -13.09 17.09
C VAL A 54 12.81 -13.54 15.72
N ASP A 55 12.52 -14.77 15.32
CA ASP A 55 12.86 -15.28 13.98
C ASP A 55 11.85 -14.82 12.91
N VAL A 56 10.57 -14.73 13.28
CA VAL A 56 9.46 -14.45 12.36
C VAL A 56 8.43 -13.55 13.03
N ILE A 57 7.89 -12.61 12.25
CA ILE A 57 6.73 -11.78 12.64
C ILE A 57 5.49 -12.33 11.96
N ALA A 58 4.57 -12.92 12.74
CA ALA A 58 3.29 -13.41 12.23
C ALA A 58 2.22 -12.33 12.31
N THR A 59 1.57 -12.04 11.18
CA THR A 59 0.42 -11.13 11.10
C THR A 59 -0.65 -11.72 10.17
N PRO A 60 -1.93 -11.33 10.31
CA PRO A 60 -2.93 -11.62 9.28
C PRO A 60 -2.48 -11.03 7.94
N ALA A 61 -2.69 -11.76 6.84
CA ALA A 61 -2.31 -11.29 5.51
C ALA A 61 -3.06 -10.02 5.09
N THR A 62 -4.33 -9.90 5.49
CA THR A 62 -5.20 -8.73 5.26
C THR A 62 -6.04 -8.47 6.50
N ALA A 63 -6.48 -7.23 6.71
CA ALA A 63 -7.29 -6.88 7.90
C ALA A 63 -8.80 -7.12 7.72
N ILE A 64 -9.25 -7.38 6.49
CA ILE A 64 -10.64 -7.60 6.13
C ILE A 64 -10.75 -8.78 5.16
N PRO A 65 -11.87 -9.51 5.14
CA PRO A 65 -12.13 -10.48 4.08
C PRO A 65 -12.28 -9.77 2.72
N PRO A 66 -12.24 -10.53 1.61
CA PRO A 66 -12.43 -9.98 0.27
C PRO A 66 -13.72 -9.15 0.18
N PRO A 67 -13.64 -7.85 -0.17
CA PRO A 67 -14.82 -7.00 -0.26
C PRO A 67 -15.68 -7.37 -1.49
N LYS A 68 -17.00 -7.18 -1.39
CA LYS A 68 -17.94 -7.38 -2.49
C LYS A 68 -17.66 -6.38 -3.61
N VAL A 69 -17.51 -6.87 -4.84
CA VAL A 69 -17.34 -6.04 -6.04
C VAL A 69 -18.73 -5.67 -6.57
N PHE A 70 -18.98 -4.37 -6.76
CA PHE A 70 -20.25 -3.86 -7.29
C PHE A 70 -20.13 -3.45 -8.77
N ALA A 71 -21.26 -3.36 -9.45
CA ALA A 71 -21.32 -2.91 -10.84
C ALA A 71 -20.79 -1.47 -10.98
N GLY A 72 -19.81 -1.26 -11.86
CA GLY A 72 -19.19 0.06 -12.05
C GLY A 72 -17.99 0.36 -11.13
N ALA A 73 -17.49 -0.62 -10.38
CA ALA A 73 -16.32 -0.44 -9.51
C ALA A 73 -15.05 0.08 -10.24
N ASN A 74 -14.94 -0.11 -11.56
CA ASN A 74 -13.85 0.44 -12.37
C ASN A 74 -13.86 1.97 -12.52
N GLN A 75 -14.98 2.63 -12.21
CA GLN A 75 -15.13 4.09 -12.25
C GLN A 75 -15.01 4.74 -10.87
N TRP A 76 -14.86 3.93 -9.81
CA TRP A 76 -14.82 4.36 -8.42
C TRP A 76 -13.44 4.15 -7.80
N SER A 77 -13.10 4.92 -6.76
CA SER A 77 -11.89 4.72 -5.97
C SER A 77 -12.22 4.70 -4.49
N ASP A 78 -11.96 3.57 -3.82
CA ASP A 78 -12.13 3.41 -2.37
C ASP A 78 -10.76 3.15 -1.70
N TYR A 79 -10.13 4.23 -1.26
CA TYR A 79 -8.88 4.17 -0.51
C TYR A 79 -9.06 3.61 0.90
N THR A 80 -10.25 3.70 1.49
CA THR A 80 -10.49 3.23 2.85
C THR A 80 -10.43 1.71 2.91
N THR A 81 -11.16 1.05 2.01
CA THR A 81 -11.14 -0.41 1.89
C THR A 81 -9.76 -0.90 1.45
N SER A 82 -9.12 -0.21 0.49
CA SER A 82 -7.76 -0.54 0.04
C SER A 82 -6.73 -0.45 1.19
N ALA A 83 -6.78 0.61 2.00
CA ALA A 83 -5.87 0.78 3.14
C ALA A 83 -6.07 -0.30 4.20
N LYS A 84 -7.32 -0.71 4.46
CA LYS A 84 -7.63 -1.84 5.35
C LYS A 84 -7.02 -3.14 4.83
N SER A 85 -7.22 -3.45 3.55
CA SER A 85 -6.66 -4.66 2.93
C SER A 85 -5.13 -4.70 2.99
N MET A 86 -4.46 -3.55 2.83
CA MET A 86 -2.99 -3.47 2.79
C MET A 86 -2.31 -3.32 4.16
N ARG A 87 -3.07 -3.18 5.25
CA ARG A 87 -2.57 -2.74 6.57
C ARG A 87 -1.28 -3.43 7.03
N TYR A 88 -1.17 -4.73 6.83
CA TYR A 88 -0.04 -5.54 7.33
C TYR A 88 1.10 -5.70 6.32
N ILE A 89 0.84 -5.54 5.03
CA ILE A 89 1.85 -5.79 3.97
C ILE A 89 2.78 -4.59 3.71
N VAL A 90 2.36 -3.37 4.08
CA VAL A 90 3.10 -2.14 3.80
C VAL A 90 4.51 -2.18 4.39
N MET A 91 4.66 -2.72 5.61
CA MET A 91 5.95 -2.81 6.29
C MET A 91 6.96 -3.67 5.52
N ALA A 92 6.53 -4.84 5.02
CA ALA A 92 7.40 -5.75 4.29
C ALA A 92 7.88 -5.12 2.96
N ASN A 93 6.95 -4.54 2.20
CA ASN A 93 7.27 -3.86 0.93
C ASN A 93 8.19 -2.65 1.14
N LEU A 94 7.92 -1.83 2.16
CA LEU A 94 8.71 -0.63 2.43
C LEU A 94 10.13 -0.98 2.90
N CYS A 95 10.28 -2.02 3.72
CA CYS A 95 11.58 -2.36 4.32
C CYS A 95 12.37 -3.41 3.52
N GLY A 96 11.74 -4.11 2.58
CA GLY A 96 12.38 -5.13 1.75
C GLY A 96 12.65 -6.46 2.48
N VAL A 97 11.87 -6.77 3.52
CA VAL A 97 11.97 -8.07 4.22
C VAL A 97 11.14 -9.13 3.49
N PRO A 98 11.60 -10.39 3.43
CA PRO A 98 10.83 -11.47 2.83
C PRO A 98 9.56 -11.74 3.62
N ALA A 99 8.48 -12.06 2.92
CA ALA A 99 7.19 -12.41 3.53
C ALA A 99 6.49 -13.50 2.71
N VAL A 100 5.70 -14.33 3.38
CA VAL A 100 4.88 -15.38 2.76
C VAL A 100 3.47 -15.35 3.34
N THR A 101 2.48 -15.59 2.49
CA THR A 101 1.07 -15.71 2.89
C THR A 101 0.64 -17.16 2.79
N VAL A 102 0.07 -17.69 3.88
CA VAL A 102 -0.44 -19.05 3.95
C VAL A 102 -1.93 -19.01 4.32
N PRO A 103 -2.81 -19.77 3.63
CA PRO A 103 -4.21 -19.89 4.03
C PRO A 103 -4.33 -20.45 5.46
N ALA A 104 -5.11 -19.79 6.32
CA ALA A 104 -5.25 -20.13 7.73
C ALA A 104 -6.71 -20.40 8.16
N GLY A 105 -7.59 -20.70 7.20
CA GLY A 105 -9.01 -20.98 7.43
C GLY A 105 -9.95 -20.06 6.65
N TYR A 106 -11.23 -20.06 7.05
CA TYR A 106 -12.29 -19.33 6.37
C TYR A 106 -13.08 -18.48 7.38
N THR A 107 -13.53 -17.31 6.92
CA THR A 107 -14.52 -16.50 7.65
C THR A 107 -15.93 -16.94 7.23
N PRO A 108 -16.95 -16.85 8.11
CA PRO A 108 -18.34 -16.93 7.70
C PRO A 108 -18.67 -15.90 6.62
N VAL A 109 -19.61 -16.23 5.74
CA VAL A 109 -20.11 -15.32 4.71
C VAL A 109 -21.15 -14.38 5.34
N GLU A 110 -20.88 -13.07 5.30
CA GLU A 110 -21.87 -12.00 5.52
C GLU A 110 -22.57 -11.58 4.23
#